data_AF-A0A2V5GZL5-F1
#
_entry.id   AF-A0A2V5GZL5-F1
#
_cell.length_a   1.000
_cell.length_b   1.000
_cell.length_c   1.000
_cell.angle_alpha   90.00
_cell.angle_beta   90.00
_cell.angle_gamma   90.00
#
_symmetry.space_group_name_H-M   'P 1'
#
loop_
_entity.id
_entity.type
_entity.pdbx_description
1 polymer ?
#
loop_
_entity_poly.entity_id
_entity_poly.type
_entity_poly.pdbx_seq_one_letter_code
_entity_poly.pdbx_strand_id
1 'polypeptide(L)'
;EEPDTGAQRIDDMIRPYFLTPEEERKTPEPLEPFWDEVVSTAGAMRYDSKGQDRLIQLMCNLSRLPPLKVADYGAYLSYLWTSFPELGKVMYDDDRCPKELASEPKDDRWIAYDLNFNSFMARVLGNQLRPWKQFGIWQLRSALEYPHVNPRLVDHHLAIVREWIFHAGCELYRQRCEGVLDPDEACRTQPGPLYRGRADIPRERWIFWKERIPELA
;
A
#
# COMPACT_ATOMS: atom_id res chain seq x y z
N GLU A 1 6.55 10.53 -16.02
CA GLU A 1 5.43 11.39 -16.44
C GLU A 1 5.55 12.71 -15.69
N GLU A 2 5.16 13.82 -16.32
CA GLU A 2 5.11 15.10 -15.61
C GLU A 2 4.01 15.04 -14.53
N PRO A 3 4.31 15.40 -13.26
CA PRO A 3 3.35 15.34 -12.14
C PRO A 3 2.01 16.03 -12.43
N ASP A 4 2.05 17.09 -13.24
CA ASP A 4 0.89 17.91 -13.58
C ASP A 4 -0.12 17.16 -14.46
N THR A 5 0.32 16.16 -15.24
CA THR A 5 -0.58 15.35 -16.08
C THR A 5 -1.36 14.32 -15.27
N GLY A 6 -0.75 13.69 -14.26
CA GLY A 6 -1.43 12.70 -13.39
C GLY A 6 -2.49 13.36 -12.51
N ALA A 7 -2.18 14.52 -11.94
CA ALA A 7 -3.15 15.29 -11.15
C ALA A 7 -4.38 15.69 -11.98
N GLN A 8 -4.19 16.11 -13.23
CA GLN A 8 -5.29 16.45 -14.13
C GLN A 8 -6.15 15.21 -14.45
N ARG A 9 -5.54 14.05 -14.73
CA ARG A 9 -6.29 12.81 -14.99
C ARG A 9 -7.12 12.38 -13.78
N ILE A 10 -6.55 12.41 -12.58
CA ILE A 10 -7.27 12.10 -11.32
C ILE A 10 -8.46 13.06 -11.14
N ASP A 11 -8.26 14.36 -11.37
CA ASP A 11 -9.31 15.36 -11.26
C ASP A 11 -10.41 15.16 -12.29
N ASP A 12 -10.08 14.92 -13.56
CA ASP A 12 -11.04 14.69 -14.64
C ASP A 12 -11.94 13.47 -14.36
N MET A 13 -11.39 12.41 -13.74
CA MET A 13 -12.16 11.21 -13.38
C MET A 13 -13.12 11.44 -12.23
N ILE A 14 -12.74 12.25 -11.24
CA ILE A 14 -13.52 12.39 -10.00
C ILE A 14 -14.43 13.61 -9.97
N ARG A 15 -14.11 14.66 -10.74
CA ARG A 15 -14.87 15.91 -10.84
C ARG A 15 -16.35 15.69 -11.18
N PRO A 16 -16.74 14.78 -12.11
CA PRO A 16 -18.15 14.51 -12.37
C PRO A 16 -18.91 14.01 -11.13
N TYR A 17 -18.29 13.20 -10.28
CA TYR A 17 -18.92 12.72 -9.03
C TYR A 17 -19.30 13.86 -8.09
N PHE A 18 -18.48 14.92 -8.05
CA PHE A 18 -18.74 16.08 -7.20
C PHE A 18 -19.72 17.08 -7.82
N LEU A 19 -19.75 17.20 -9.15
CA LEU A 19 -20.58 18.19 -9.84
C LEU A 19 -21.99 17.68 -10.19
N THR A 20 -22.18 16.36 -10.31
CA THR A 20 -23.49 15.78 -10.61
C THR A 20 -24.33 15.66 -9.32
N PRO A 21 -25.56 16.22 -9.28
CA PRO A 21 -26.50 16.04 -8.17
C PRO A 21 -26.72 14.56 -7.85
N GLU A 22 -26.86 14.22 -6.57
CA GLU A 22 -26.99 12.82 -6.12
C GLU A 22 -28.13 12.07 -6.83
N GLU A 23 -29.24 12.75 -7.10
CA GLU A 23 -30.43 12.25 -7.77
C GLU A 23 -30.19 11.93 -9.27
N GLU A 24 -29.17 12.54 -9.88
CA GLU A 24 -28.82 12.40 -11.29
C GLU A 24 -27.63 11.46 -11.53
N ARG A 25 -26.96 11.01 -10.46
CA ARG A 25 -25.88 10.04 -10.56
C ARG A 25 -26.46 8.71 -11.03
N LYS A 26 -26.21 8.39 -12.30
CA LYS A 26 -26.38 7.01 -12.82
C LYS A 26 -25.53 6.06 -11.97
N THR A 27 -25.83 4.77 -12.02
CA THR A 27 -25.09 3.69 -11.34
C THR A 27 -23.59 4.04 -11.32
N PRO A 28 -22.94 4.10 -10.14
CA PRO A 28 -21.56 4.56 -10.06
C PRO A 28 -20.70 3.72 -11.01
N GLU A 29 -19.93 4.39 -11.87
CA GLU A 29 -18.93 3.70 -12.68
C GLU A 29 -17.92 3.04 -11.73
N PRO A 30 -17.26 1.93 -12.13
CA PRO A 30 -16.24 1.30 -11.31
C PRO A 30 -15.21 2.35 -10.86
N LEU A 31 -14.77 2.27 -9.61
CA LEU A 31 -13.78 3.18 -9.02
C LEU A 31 -12.36 2.67 -9.22
N GLU A 32 -12.23 1.41 -9.63
CA GLU A 32 -10.99 0.74 -10.02
C GLU A 32 -10.15 1.60 -10.98
N PRO A 33 -10.66 2.15 -12.10
CA PRO A 33 -9.89 3.05 -12.95
C PRO A 33 -9.35 4.29 -12.22
N PHE A 34 -10.12 4.87 -11.31
CA PHE A 34 -9.68 6.03 -10.53
C PHE A 34 -8.53 5.65 -9.60
N TRP A 35 -8.65 4.51 -8.93
CA TRP A 35 -7.61 4.00 -8.05
C TRP A 35 -6.36 3.54 -8.81
N ASP A 36 -6.53 2.95 -9.99
CA ASP A 36 -5.43 2.63 -10.90
C ASP A 36 -4.64 3.88 -11.26
N GLU A 37 -5.32 4.99 -11.58
CA GLU A 37 -4.64 6.24 -11.91
C GLU A 37 -3.93 6.86 -10.69
N VAL A 38 -4.56 6.82 -9.51
CA VAL A 38 -3.95 7.27 -8.25
C VAL A 38 -2.68 6.47 -7.95
N VAL A 39 -2.77 5.14 -8.02
CA VAL A 39 -1.63 4.23 -7.80
C VAL A 39 -0.55 4.44 -8.86
N SER A 40 -0.97 4.59 -10.12
CA SER A 40 -0.07 4.80 -11.24
C SER A 40 0.75 6.08 -11.07
N THR A 41 0.04 7.17 -10.73
CA THR A 41 0.64 8.47 -10.43
C THR A 41 1.58 8.38 -9.24
N ALA A 42 1.18 7.71 -8.16
CA ALA A 42 2.02 7.53 -6.98
C ALA A 42 3.34 6.82 -7.30
N GLY A 43 3.29 5.72 -8.05
CA GLY A 43 4.49 4.98 -8.43
C GLY A 43 5.38 5.70 -9.46
N ALA A 44 4.81 6.59 -10.27
CA ALA A 44 5.59 7.45 -11.16
C ALA A 44 6.28 8.62 -10.43
N MET A 45 5.79 9.01 -9.25
CA MET A 45 6.36 10.07 -8.41
C MET A 45 7.46 9.53 -7.51
N ARG A 46 8.62 10.20 -7.49
CA ARG A 46 9.70 9.85 -6.57
C ARG A 46 9.20 9.81 -5.11
N TYR A 47 9.61 8.78 -4.38
CA TYR A 47 9.26 8.51 -2.99
C TYR A 47 9.58 9.67 -2.02
N ASP A 48 10.60 10.49 -2.35
CA ASP A 48 11.06 11.64 -1.58
C ASP A 48 10.43 12.98 -2.02
N SER A 49 9.54 12.95 -3.02
CA SER A 49 8.88 14.15 -3.51
C SER A 49 7.68 14.53 -2.64
N LYS A 50 7.39 15.83 -2.55
CA LYS A 50 6.16 16.35 -1.93
C LYS A 50 4.87 15.87 -2.63
N GLY A 51 4.99 15.30 -3.83
CA GLY A 51 3.86 14.78 -4.60
C GLY A 51 3.15 13.63 -3.90
N GLN A 52 3.93 12.68 -3.36
CA GLN A 52 3.45 11.57 -2.55
C GLN A 52 2.65 12.07 -1.33
N ASP A 53 3.20 13.05 -0.61
CA ASP A 53 2.53 13.62 0.57
C ASP A 53 1.22 14.33 0.20
N ARG A 54 1.18 15.03 -0.94
CA ARG A 54 -0.04 15.68 -1.45
C ARG A 54 -1.13 14.67 -1.81
N LEU A 55 -0.76 13.56 -2.43
CA LEU A 55 -1.70 12.49 -2.78
C LEU A 55 -2.30 11.85 -1.53
N ILE A 56 -1.48 11.61 -0.52
CA ILE A 56 -1.93 11.13 0.79
C ILE A 56 -2.83 12.16 1.48
N GLN A 57 -2.47 13.45 1.42
CA GLN A 57 -3.31 14.52 1.96
C GLN A 57 -4.67 14.58 1.25
N LEU A 58 -4.71 14.38 -0.07
CA LEU A 58 -5.96 14.27 -0.82
C LEU A 58 -6.80 13.12 -0.27
N MET A 59 -6.23 11.91 -0.12
CA MET A 59 -6.96 10.77 0.45
C MET A 59 -7.46 11.04 1.88
N CYS A 60 -6.64 11.66 2.74
CA CYS A 60 -7.05 12.07 4.08
C CYS A 60 -8.19 13.10 4.07
N ASN A 61 -8.23 14.00 3.09
CA ASN A 61 -9.31 14.96 2.95
C ASN A 61 -10.58 14.28 2.44
N LEU A 62 -10.45 13.36 1.48
CA LEU A 62 -11.56 12.54 0.99
C LEU A 62 -12.18 11.76 2.15
N SER A 63 -11.40 11.07 2.99
CA SER A 63 -11.93 10.27 4.12
C SER A 63 -12.66 11.08 5.19
N ARG A 64 -12.58 12.41 5.15
CA ARG A 64 -13.33 13.32 6.04
C ARG A 64 -14.61 13.85 5.42
N LEU A 65 -14.81 13.65 4.12
CA LEU A 65 -16.05 14.02 3.46
C LEU A 65 -17.21 13.14 3.98
N PRO A 66 -18.44 13.66 3.95
CA PRO A 66 -19.62 12.85 4.24
C PRO A 66 -19.57 11.54 3.45
N PRO A 67 -19.79 10.37 4.11
CA PRO A 67 -19.73 9.09 3.43
C PRO A 67 -20.73 9.05 2.28
N LEU A 68 -20.24 8.97 1.05
CA LEU A 68 -21.11 8.82 -0.11
C LEU A 68 -21.36 7.34 -0.34
N LYS A 69 -22.63 6.93 -0.29
CA LYS A 69 -23.04 5.56 -0.59
C LYS A 69 -22.94 5.33 -2.10
N VAL A 70 -22.18 4.32 -2.47
CA VAL A 70 -22.10 3.83 -3.85
C VAL A 70 -22.52 2.37 -3.87
N ALA A 71 -23.26 1.99 -4.92
CA ALA A 71 -23.60 0.60 -5.16
C ALA A 71 -22.35 -0.15 -5.64
N ASP A 72 -21.92 -1.14 -4.89
CA ASP A 72 -20.86 -2.07 -5.28
C ASP A 72 -21.51 -3.39 -5.76
N TYR A 73 -20.94 -3.97 -6.81
CA TYR A 73 -21.41 -5.12 -7.58
C TYR A 73 -22.39 -6.03 -6.79
N GLY A 74 -23.69 -5.80 -6.99
CA GLY A 74 -24.73 -6.78 -6.69
C GLY A 74 -25.41 -6.75 -5.30
N ALA A 75 -24.97 -5.96 -4.31
CA ALA A 75 -25.76 -5.72 -3.07
C ALA A 75 -25.06 -4.85 -1.98
N TYR A 76 -23.74 -4.65 -2.06
CA TYR A 76 -23.01 -4.03 -0.94
C TYR A 76 -22.98 -2.51 -1.08
N LEU A 77 -23.42 -1.81 -0.02
CA LEU A 77 -23.25 -0.36 0.08
C LEU A 77 -21.82 -0.09 0.52
N SER A 78 -21.01 0.45 -0.40
CA SER A 78 -19.67 0.94 -0.10
C SER A 78 -19.69 2.43 0.16
N TYR A 79 -18.76 2.92 0.99
CA TYR A 79 -18.64 4.35 1.29
C TYR A 79 -17.42 4.91 0.57
N LEU A 80 -17.66 5.55 -0.58
CA LEU A 80 -16.65 5.96 -1.55
C LEU A 80 -15.39 6.55 -0.90
N TRP A 81 -15.57 7.48 0.04
CA TRP A 81 -14.44 8.21 0.61
C TRP A 81 -13.87 7.61 1.90
N THR A 82 -14.69 6.94 2.70
CA THR A 82 -14.26 6.47 4.02
C THR A 82 -13.74 5.04 3.99
N SER A 83 -14.19 4.21 3.03
CA SER A 83 -13.72 2.83 2.90
C SER A 83 -12.73 2.62 1.77
N PHE A 84 -12.53 3.62 0.88
CA PHE A 84 -11.73 3.51 -0.35
C PHE A 84 -12.03 2.18 -1.08
N PRO A 85 -13.28 1.98 -1.52
CA PRO A 85 -13.70 0.73 -2.16
C PRO A 85 -12.87 0.47 -3.41
N GLU A 86 -12.65 -0.80 -3.75
CA GLU A 86 -11.84 -1.27 -4.89
C GLU A 86 -10.33 -0.94 -4.83
N LEU A 87 -9.89 0.06 -4.07
CA LEU A 87 -8.46 0.36 -3.89
C LEU A 87 -7.65 -0.85 -3.40
N GLY A 88 -8.22 -1.64 -2.47
CA GLY A 88 -7.57 -2.85 -1.98
C GLY A 88 -7.41 -3.93 -3.05
N LYS A 89 -8.33 -4.00 -4.02
CA LYS A 89 -8.27 -4.89 -5.16
C LYS A 89 -7.17 -4.45 -6.12
N VAL A 90 -7.15 -3.16 -6.49
CA VAL A 90 -6.09 -2.56 -7.32
C VAL A 90 -4.70 -2.86 -6.75
N MET A 91 -4.51 -2.65 -5.44
CA MET A 91 -3.24 -2.95 -4.77
C MET A 91 -2.88 -4.43 -4.80
N TYR A 92 -3.88 -5.32 -4.66
CA TYR A 92 -3.65 -6.75 -4.67
C TYR A 92 -3.36 -7.26 -6.09
N ASP A 93 -4.00 -6.72 -7.12
CA ASP A 93 -3.85 -7.18 -8.50
C ASP A 93 -2.58 -6.63 -9.17
N ASP A 94 -1.90 -5.68 -8.53
CA ASP A 94 -0.61 -5.16 -8.97
C ASP A 94 0.50 -6.23 -8.97
N ASP A 95 1.21 -6.36 -10.10
CA ASP A 95 2.34 -7.29 -10.30
C ASP A 95 3.50 -7.11 -9.29
N ARG A 96 3.58 -5.95 -8.63
CA ARG A 96 4.61 -5.62 -7.63
C ARG A 96 4.22 -6.04 -6.22
N CYS A 97 2.96 -6.40 -5.99
CA CYS A 97 2.49 -6.86 -4.70
C CYS A 97 3.12 -8.23 -4.34
N PRO A 98 3.97 -8.34 -3.30
CA PRO A 98 4.73 -9.56 -3.02
C PRO A 98 3.88 -10.56 -2.22
N LYS A 99 2.83 -11.09 -2.83
CA LYS A 99 1.87 -12.03 -2.20
C LYS A 99 2.60 -13.22 -1.55
N GLU A 100 3.64 -13.72 -2.21
CA GLU A 100 4.48 -14.83 -1.74
C GLU A 100 5.93 -14.39 -1.53
N LEU A 101 6.60 -14.02 -2.63
CA LEU A 101 7.97 -13.51 -2.69
C LEU A 101 7.99 -12.17 -3.45
N ALA A 102 9.00 -11.34 -3.19
CA ALA A 102 9.25 -10.17 -4.01
C ALA A 102 9.49 -10.58 -5.46
N SER A 103 8.82 -9.87 -6.38
CA SER A 103 9.00 -10.06 -7.82
C SER A 103 10.44 -9.76 -8.21
N GLU A 104 11.01 -10.57 -9.11
CA GLU A 104 12.33 -10.28 -9.66
C GLU A 104 12.28 -8.94 -10.43
N PRO A 105 13.19 -8.01 -10.14
CA PRO A 105 13.19 -6.71 -10.81
C PRO A 105 13.54 -6.88 -12.28
N LYS A 106 12.78 -6.16 -13.11
CA LYS A 106 12.89 -6.24 -14.58
C LYS A 106 13.97 -5.31 -15.11
N ASP A 107 14.02 -4.08 -14.60
CA ASP A 107 14.97 -3.03 -14.97
C ASP A 107 15.01 -1.90 -13.90
N ASP A 108 15.88 -0.91 -14.07
CA ASP A 108 16.03 0.22 -13.13
C ASP A 108 14.75 1.06 -12.99
N ARG A 109 13.94 1.14 -14.06
CA ARG A 109 12.67 1.88 -14.03
C ARG A 109 11.66 1.13 -13.16
N TRP A 110 11.62 -0.20 -13.25
CA TRP A 110 10.81 -1.05 -12.41
C TRP A 110 11.21 -0.91 -10.94
N ILE A 111 12.51 -0.95 -10.62
CA ILE A 111 13.04 -0.78 -9.27
C ILE A 111 12.62 0.57 -8.67
N ALA A 112 12.83 1.65 -9.42
CA ALA A 112 12.44 3.00 -8.97
C ALA A 112 10.94 3.10 -8.73
N TYR A 113 10.13 2.54 -9.63
CA TYR A 113 8.69 2.55 -9.49
C TYR A 113 8.22 1.73 -8.28
N ASP A 114 8.76 0.52 -8.10
CA ASP A 114 8.42 -0.35 -6.98
C ASP A 114 8.72 0.31 -5.62
N LEU A 115 9.85 1.03 -5.51
CA LEU A 115 10.15 1.82 -4.32
C LEU A 115 9.12 2.94 -4.08
N ASN A 116 8.76 3.69 -5.13
CA ASN A 116 7.75 4.76 -5.04
C ASN A 116 6.37 4.21 -4.64
N PHE A 117 5.98 3.06 -5.21
CA PHE A 117 4.74 2.38 -4.90
C PHE A 117 4.69 1.89 -3.44
N ASN A 118 5.76 1.26 -2.95
CA ASN A 118 5.88 0.86 -1.55
C ASN A 118 5.85 2.04 -0.59
N SER A 119 6.52 3.13 -0.95
CA SER A 119 6.51 4.36 -0.18
C SER A 119 5.11 4.98 -0.08
N PHE A 120 4.31 4.90 -1.14
CA PHE A 120 2.90 5.28 -1.13
C PHE A 120 2.07 4.39 -0.19
N MET A 121 2.14 3.06 -0.36
CA MET A 121 1.40 2.11 0.48
C MET A 121 1.74 2.27 1.97
N ALA A 122 3.02 2.48 2.28
CA ALA A 122 3.46 2.73 3.65
C ALA A 122 2.82 4.00 4.23
N ARG A 123 2.70 5.07 3.45
CA ARG A 123 1.97 6.28 3.91
C ARG A 123 0.47 6.06 4.06
N VAL A 124 -0.16 5.24 3.21
CA VAL A 124 -1.58 4.88 3.36
C VAL A 124 -1.81 4.17 4.69
N LEU A 125 -0.98 3.18 5.04
CA LEU A 125 -1.03 2.51 6.33
C LEU A 125 -0.71 3.49 7.48
N GLY A 126 0.37 4.25 7.37
CA GLY A 126 0.83 5.18 8.40
C GLY A 126 -0.18 6.27 8.78
N ASN A 127 -1.01 6.68 7.83
CA ASN A 127 -2.11 7.63 8.06
C ASN A 127 -3.43 6.95 8.46
N GLN A 128 -3.42 5.64 8.73
CA GLN A 128 -4.58 4.84 9.13
C GLN A 128 -5.74 4.91 8.12
N LEU A 129 -5.43 5.18 6.85
CA LEU A 129 -6.42 5.23 5.79
C LEU A 129 -6.95 3.83 5.48
N ARG A 130 -6.09 2.80 5.62
CA ARG A 130 -6.45 1.39 5.53
C ARG A 130 -5.57 0.54 6.45
N PRO A 131 -6.11 -0.53 7.08
CA PRO A 131 -5.39 -1.40 8.01
C PRO A 131 -4.50 -2.43 7.29
N TRP A 132 -3.78 -1.99 6.27
CA TRP A 132 -3.02 -2.84 5.36
C TRP A 132 -1.68 -3.37 5.93
N LYS A 133 -1.66 -3.85 7.18
CA LYS A 133 -0.43 -4.42 7.76
C LYS A 133 0.17 -5.54 6.93
N GLN A 134 -0.66 -6.33 6.24
CA GLN A 134 -0.20 -7.47 5.46
C GLN A 134 0.78 -7.07 4.35
N PHE A 135 0.58 -5.93 3.67
CA PHE A 135 1.49 -5.49 2.62
C PHE A 135 2.87 -5.13 3.21
N GLY A 136 2.88 -4.46 4.38
CA GLY A 136 4.13 -4.17 5.09
C GLY A 136 4.83 -5.44 5.56
N ILE A 137 4.09 -6.42 6.10
CA ILE A 137 4.63 -7.72 6.51
C ILE A 137 5.25 -8.45 5.32
N TRP A 138 4.59 -8.48 4.17
CA TRP A 138 5.11 -9.18 2.99
C TRP A 138 6.41 -8.59 2.47
N GLN A 139 6.52 -7.26 2.48
CA GLN A 139 7.73 -6.55 2.05
C GLN A 139 8.88 -6.76 3.04
N LEU A 140 8.63 -6.58 4.34
CA LEU A 140 9.61 -6.83 5.39
C LEU A 140 10.05 -8.30 5.42
N ARG A 141 9.12 -9.23 5.24
CA ARG A 141 9.40 -10.67 5.11
C ARG A 141 10.32 -10.94 3.92
N SER A 142 9.96 -10.46 2.74
CA SER A 142 10.76 -10.69 1.51
C SER A 142 12.16 -10.11 1.64
N ALA A 143 12.29 -8.93 2.26
CA ALA A 143 13.57 -8.25 2.44
C ALA A 143 14.43 -8.80 3.58
N LEU A 144 13.85 -9.28 4.68
CA LEU A 144 14.61 -9.57 5.91
C LEU A 144 14.60 -11.06 6.29
N GLU A 145 13.59 -11.81 5.88
CA GLU A 145 13.41 -13.21 6.29
C GLU A 145 13.78 -14.21 5.19
N TYR A 146 14.19 -13.75 4.01
CA TYR A 146 14.70 -14.59 2.93
C TYR A 146 16.20 -14.33 2.68
N PRO A 147 16.98 -15.36 2.30
CA PRO A 147 18.34 -15.16 1.82
C PRO A 147 18.38 -14.28 0.57
N HIS A 148 19.28 -13.31 0.54
CA HIS A 148 19.51 -12.50 -0.65
C HIS A 148 20.36 -13.28 -1.66
N VAL A 149 19.72 -13.82 -2.69
CA VAL A 149 20.40 -14.53 -3.77
C VAL A 149 21.07 -13.55 -4.74
N ASN A 150 20.53 -12.34 -4.87
CA ASN A 150 21.10 -11.26 -5.69
C ASN A 150 21.56 -10.10 -4.80
N PRO A 151 22.88 -9.97 -4.54
CA PRO A 151 23.43 -8.89 -3.72
C PRO A 151 23.11 -7.49 -4.23
N ARG A 152 22.88 -7.32 -5.55
CA ARG A 152 22.53 -6.01 -6.14
C ARG A 152 21.17 -5.48 -5.69
N LEU A 153 20.32 -6.35 -5.12
CA LEU A 153 18.96 -6.00 -4.71
C LEU A 153 18.84 -5.73 -3.22
N VAL A 154 19.91 -5.93 -2.47
CA VAL A 154 19.94 -5.64 -1.03
C VAL A 154 19.63 -4.16 -0.79
N ASP A 155 20.24 -3.25 -1.56
CA ASP A 155 20.00 -1.81 -1.44
C ASP A 155 18.54 -1.43 -1.73
N HIS A 156 17.92 -2.05 -2.75
CA HIS A 156 16.51 -1.83 -3.09
C HIS A 156 15.57 -2.32 -1.97
N HIS A 157 15.80 -3.53 -1.47
CA HIS A 157 15.04 -4.09 -0.35
C HIS A 157 15.20 -3.24 0.91
N LEU A 158 16.41 -2.78 1.22
CA LEU A 158 16.65 -1.89 2.36
C LEU A 158 15.98 -0.53 2.18
N ALA A 159 15.92 0.00 0.95
CA ALA A 159 15.16 1.21 0.66
C ALA A 159 13.65 0.99 0.93
N ILE A 160 13.07 -0.13 0.47
CA ILE A 160 11.66 -0.47 0.76
C ILE A 160 11.43 -0.62 2.27
N VAL A 161 12.30 -1.36 2.97
CA VAL A 161 12.24 -1.53 4.43
C VAL A 161 12.24 -0.17 5.12
N ARG A 162 13.14 0.73 4.71
CA ARG A 162 13.22 2.09 5.23
C ARG A 162 11.90 2.83 5.06
N GLU A 163 11.29 2.81 3.88
CA GLU A 163 10.02 3.50 3.62
C GLU A 163 8.88 2.96 4.50
N TRP A 164 8.76 1.63 4.63
CA TRP A 164 7.76 1.00 5.50
C TRP A 164 7.97 1.33 6.97
N ILE A 165 9.20 1.27 7.47
CA ILE A 165 9.49 1.62 8.87
C ILE A 165 9.28 3.11 9.13
N PHE A 166 9.72 3.98 8.22
CA PHE A 166 9.65 5.42 8.40
C PHE A 166 8.21 5.94 8.35
N HIS A 167 7.41 5.48 7.39
CA HIS A 167 6.04 5.97 7.20
C HIS A 167 4.99 5.18 7.97
N ALA A 168 5.18 3.86 8.16
CA ALA A 168 4.18 2.99 8.76
C ALA A 168 4.64 2.26 10.03
N GLY A 169 5.90 2.40 10.45
CA GLY A 169 6.48 1.58 11.52
C GLY A 169 5.74 1.68 12.85
N CYS A 170 5.29 2.89 13.23
CA CYS A 170 4.46 3.09 14.42
C CYS A 170 3.13 2.33 14.34
N GLU A 171 2.49 2.38 13.17
CA GLU A 171 1.20 1.74 12.95
C GLU A 171 1.33 0.22 12.88
N LEU A 172 2.33 -0.31 12.17
CA LEU A 172 2.68 -1.73 12.18
C LEU A 172 2.93 -2.24 13.61
N TYR A 173 3.68 -1.49 14.40
CA TYR A 173 3.96 -1.84 15.78
C TYR A 173 2.73 -1.75 16.69
N ARG A 174 1.80 -0.84 16.41
CA ARG A 174 0.52 -0.73 17.11
C ARG A 174 -0.37 -1.94 16.79
N GLN A 175 -0.49 -2.29 15.52
CA GLN A 175 -1.37 -3.37 15.04
C GLN A 175 -0.95 -4.77 15.49
N ARG A 176 0.30 -4.98 15.93
CA ARG A 176 0.73 -6.27 16.52
C ARG A 176 -0.08 -6.71 17.75
N CYS A 177 -0.75 -5.76 18.40
CA CYS A 177 -1.54 -5.99 19.60
C CYS A 177 -3.02 -6.25 19.27
N GLU A 178 -3.39 -6.29 17.98
CA GLU A 178 -4.77 -6.47 17.55
C GLU A 178 -5.15 -7.95 17.56
N GLY A 179 -5.86 -8.34 18.61
CA GLY A 179 -6.71 -9.53 18.64
C GLY A 179 -6.05 -10.86 18.30
N VAL A 180 -6.90 -11.83 17.97
CA VAL A 180 -6.50 -13.13 17.42
C VAL A 180 -6.67 -13.04 15.92
N LEU A 181 -5.63 -13.42 15.17
CA LEU A 181 -5.69 -13.48 13.72
C LEU A 181 -6.78 -14.44 13.27
N ASP A 182 -7.54 -14.04 12.26
CA ASP A 182 -8.34 -15.01 11.54
C ASP A 182 -7.44 -15.98 10.72
N PRO A 183 -7.97 -17.12 10.25
CA PRO A 183 -7.17 -18.09 9.50
C PRO A 183 -6.52 -17.54 8.21
N ASP A 184 -7.17 -16.59 7.52
CA ASP A 184 -6.68 -15.98 6.29
C ASP A 184 -5.54 -14.98 6.60
N GLU A 185 -5.71 -14.15 7.64
CA GLU A 185 -4.65 -13.27 8.15
C GLU A 185 -3.43 -14.07 8.62
N ALA A 186 -3.65 -15.16 9.35
CA ALA A 186 -2.58 -16.04 9.80
C ALA A 186 -1.83 -16.68 8.62
N CYS A 187 -2.54 -17.06 7.56
CA CYS A 187 -1.94 -17.61 6.34
C CYS A 187 -1.10 -16.57 5.60
N ARG A 188 -1.65 -15.36 5.41
CA ARG A 188 -0.97 -14.28 4.68
C ARG A 188 0.28 -13.79 5.40
N THR A 189 0.29 -13.80 6.72
CA THR A 189 1.37 -13.22 7.52
C THR A 189 2.40 -14.24 7.99
N GLN A 190 2.43 -15.45 7.42
CA GLN A 190 3.44 -16.46 7.72
C GLN A 190 4.87 -15.93 7.57
N PRO A 191 5.83 -16.45 8.36
CA PRO A 191 7.22 -16.05 8.29
C PRO A 191 7.96 -16.62 7.06
N GLY A 192 9.08 -15.98 6.71
CA GLY A 192 10.06 -16.48 5.77
C GLY A 192 11.07 -17.43 6.44
N PRO A 193 11.93 -18.10 5.65
CA PRO A 193 12.76 -19.22 6.11
C PRO A 193 13.82 -18.86 7.16
N LEU A 194 14.26 -17.60 7.24
CA LEU A 194 15.27 -17.17 8.22
C LEU A 194 14.69 -16.92 9.61
N TYR A 195 13.38 -16.67 9.73
CA TYR A 195 12.73 -16.44 11.01
C TYR A 195 11.83 -17.62 11.38
N ARG A 196 12.11 -18.25 12.53
CA ARG A 196 11.47 -19.51 12.97
C ARG A 196 10.31 -19.34 13.94
N GLY A 197 9.84 -18.10 14.16
CA GLY A 197 8.74 -17.82 15.06
C GLY A 197 7.37 -17.92 14.37
N ARG A 198 6.35 -17.31 14.99
CA ARG A 198 4.96 -17.35 14.51
C ARG A 198 4.63 -16.23 13.51
N ALA A 199 3.49 -16.39 12.83
CA ALA A 199 2.89 -15.41 11.91
C ALA A 199 2.58 -14.05 12.58
N ASP A 200 2.22 -13.06 11.76
CA ASP A 200 2.00 -11.64 12.13
C ASP A 200 3.27 -10.95 12.66
N ILE A 201 3.16 -9.94 13.53
CA ILE A 201 4.30 -9.10 13.98
C ILE A 201 4.53 -9.26 15.49
N PRO A 202 4.72 -10.48 16.01
CA PRO A 202 4.99 -10.64 17.42
C PRO A 202 6.33 -9.96 17.77
N ARG A 203 6.50 -9.61 19.05
CA ARG A 203 7.64 -8.80 19.50
C ARG A 203 9.00 -9.36 19.06
N GLU A 204 9.14 -10.68 19.09
CA GLU A 204 10.32 -11.42 18.66
C GLU A 204 10.63 -11.23 17.16
N ARG A 205 9.61 -11.21 16.28
CA ARG A 205 9.78 -10.98 14.84
C ARG A 205 10.23 -9.54 14.56
N TRP A 206 9.65 -8.59 15.28
CA TRP A 206 10.05 -7.19 15.18
C TRP A 206 11.51 -6.97 15.62
N ILE A 207 11.95 -7.66 16.67
CA ILE A 207 13.35 -7.63 17.12
C ILE A 207 14.24 -8.25 16.04
N PHE A 208 13.87 -9.42 15.51
CA PHE A 208 14.60 -10.07 14.42
C PHE A 208 14.79 -9.13 13.22
N TRP A 209 13.74 -8.46 12.76
CA TRP A 209 13.84 -7.49 11.66
C TRP A 209 14.80 -6.35 11.97
N LYS A 210 14.74 -5.78 13.19
CA LYS A 210 15.64 -4.71 13.60
C LYS A 210 17.11 -5.14 13.62
N GLU A 211 17.39 -6.37 14.03
CA GLU A 211 18.75 -6.93 14.05
C GLU A 211 19.24 -7.24 12.63
N ARG A 212 18.34 -7.63 11.74
CA ARG A 212 18.67 -8.00 10.36
C ARG A 212 19.03 -6.81 9.46
N ILE A 213 18.42 -5.64 9.68
CA ILE A 213 18.70 -4.42 8.89
C ILE A 213 20.20 -4.06 8.86
N PRO A 214 20.92 -3.90 10.00
CA PRO A 214 22.33 -3.53 9.98
C PRO A 214 23.26 -4.64 9.45
N GLU A 215 22.83 -5.90 9.40
CA GLU A 215 23.62 -6.98 8.79
C GLU A 215 23.64 -6.90 7.25
N LEU A 216 22.69 -6.16 6.67
CA LEU A 216 22.52 -6.00 5.23
C LEU A 216 23.00 -4.63 4.73
N ALA A 217 23.17 -3.65 5.63
CA ALA A 217 23.45 -2.24 5.34
C ALA A 217 24.95 -1.89 5.22
#